data_AF-A0A2N8ZF10-F1
#
_entry.id   AF-A0A2N8ZF10-F1
#
_cell.length_a   1.000
_cell.length_b   1.000
_cell.length_c   1.000
_cell.angle_alpha   90.00
_cell.angle_beta   90.00
_cell.angle_gamma   90.00
#
_symmetry.space_group_name_H-M   'P 1'
#
loop_
_entity.id
_entity.type
_entity.pdbx_description
1 polymer ?
#
loop_
_entity_poly.entity_id
_entity_poly.type
_entity_poly.pdbx_seq_one_letter_code
_entity_poly.pdbx_strand_id
1 'polypeptide(L)'
;MSVHRNTSDFNEHWTYAGCINTREAIITTLIGKLTMALLIQKSCINCDMCDPECPNGAITMGDSIYEIDPLLCTECKGHYDKPTCQSVCPITKCIITDPKHVETEEELLEKFVIIQGLA
;
A
#
# COMPACT_ATOMS: atom_id res chain seq x y z
N MET A 1 38.52 -4.63 32.28
CA MET A 1 37.84 -3.55 33.02
C MET A 1 36.94 -2.79 32.07
N SER A 2 35.67 -2.67 32.44
CA SER A 2 34.55 -2.14 31.65
C SER A 2 34.74 -0.70 31.16
N VAL A 3 34.23 -0.43 29.96
CA VAL A 3 33.72 0.89 29.59
C VAL A 3 32.26 0.70 29.18
N HIS A 4 31.36 1.00 30.12
CA HIS A 4 29.94 1.24 29.82
C HIS A 4 29.82 2.55 29.04
N ARG A 5 29.04 2.58 27.96
CA ARG A 5 28.45 3.81 27.44
C ARG A 5 26.99 3.58 27.03
N ASN A 6 26.19 4.54 27.50
CA ASN A 6 24.73 4.65 27.51
C ASN A 6 24.08 4.65 26.12
N THR A 7 22.83 4.18 26.09
CA THR A 7 21.89 4.17 24.96
C THR A 7 21.11 5.48 24.85
N SER A 8 21.78 6.59 24.61
CA SER A 8 21.13 7.86 24.27
C SER A 8 21.99 8.59 23.25
N ASP A 9 21.37 9.03 22.16
CA ASP A 9 21.95 9.73 20.99
C ASP A 9 22.42 8.84 19.85
N PHE A 10 21.49 8.41 18.98
CA PHE A 10 21.77 8.26 17.55
C PHE A 10 20.51 8.59 16.75
N ASN A 11 20.29 9.89 16.56
CA ASN A 11 19.48 10.42 15.49
C ASN A 11 20.48 11.05 14.50
N GLU A 12 20.96 10.31 13.49
CA GLU A 12 21.70 10.87 12.35
C GLU A 12 21.96 9.81 11.25
N HIS A 13 21.44 10.09 10.05
CA HIS A 13 21.97 9.75 8.73
C HIS A 13 22.60 8.36 8.50
N TRP A 14 21.80 7.42 7.99
CA TRP A 14 22.32 6.19 7.38
C TRP A 14 22.56 6.37 5.87
N THR A 15 23.66 7.01 5.49
CA THR A 15 24.31 6.78 4.20
C THR A 15 25.12 5.49 4.27
N TYR A 16 24.50 4.34 3.96
CA TYR A 16 25.18 3.03 3.99
C TYR A 16 25.60 2.58 2.59
N ALA A 17 26.89 2.80 2.31
CA ALA A 17 27.62 2.08 1.29
C ALA A 17 28.16 0.75 1.87
N GLY A 18 27.88 -0.36 1.20
CA GLY A 18 28.68 -1.59 1.27
C GLY A 18 28.16 -2.70 2.20
N CYS A 19 27.92 -3.86 1.58
CA CYS A 19 27.59 -5.17 2.19
C CYS A 19 26.12 -5.41 2.57
N ILE A 20 25.19 -5.31 1.61
CA ILE A 20 23.87 -5.95 1.72
C ILE A 20 23.93 -7.36 1.14
N ASN A 21 23.65 -8.33 2.01
CA ASN A 21 23.36 -9.72 1.70
C ASN A 21 22.39 -9.79 0.50
N THR A 22 22.66 -10.60 -0.53
CA THR A 22 21.85 -10.62 -1.77
C THR A 22 20.38 -11.00 -1.55
N ARG A 23 20.03 -11.59 -0.41
CA ARG A 23 18.63 -11.80 0.01
C ARG A 23 17.94 -10.54 0.52
N GLU A 24 18.63 -9.69 1.26
CA GLU A 24 18.05 -8.42 1.73
C GLU A 24 17.94 -7.41 0.59
N ALA A 25 18.89 -7.38 -0.35
CA ALA A 25 18.82 -6.53 -1.53
C ALA A 25 17.63 -6.88 -2.46
N ILE A 26 17.30 -8.17 -2.61
CA ILE A 26 16.10 -8.60 -3.36
C ILE A 26 14.84 -8.13 -2.64
N ILE A 27 14.79 -8.28 -1.31
CA ILE A 27 13.69 -7.75 -0.52
C ILE A 27 13.62 -6.23 -0.75
N THR A 28 14.67 -5.43 -0.54
CA THR A 28 14.67 -3.97 -0.75
C THR A 28 14.30 -3.53 -2.17
N THR A 29 14.60 -4.33 -3.21
CA THR A 29 14.20 -4.04 -4.60
C THR A 29 12.73 -4.42 -4.87
N LEU A 30 12.17 -5.38 -4.13
CA LEU A 30 10.76 -5.80 -4.19
C LEU A 30 9.83 -4.95 -3.28
N ILE A 31 10.27 -4.54 -2.08
CA ILE A 31 9.57 -3.55 -1.22
C ILE A 31 9.81 -2.10 -1.66
N GLY A 32 10.73 -1.85 -2.61
CA GLY A 32 10.97 -0.52 -3.19
C GLY A 32 9.93 -0.08 -4.22
N LYS A 33 9.12 -1.00 -4.74
CA LYS A 33 7.87 -0.67 -5.44
C LYS A 33 6.79 -0.41 -4.39
N LEU A 34 6.78 0.78 -3.80
CA LEU A 34 5.58 1.33 -3.15
C LEU A 34 4.54 1.59 -4.25
N THR A 35 3.93 0.51 -4.74
CA THR A 35 2.89 0.52 -5.78
C THR A 35 1.63 1.14 -5.19
N MET A 36 1.26 2.38 -5.52
CA MET A 36 -0.02 2.88 -5.00
C MET A 36 -1.14 2.66 -5.99
N ALA A 37 -2.16 2.02 -5.46
CA ALA A 37 -3.50 2.12 -5.99
C ALA A 37 -4.24 3.23 -5.22
N LEU A 38 -5.53 3.05 -4.97
CA LEU A 38 -6.38 4.07 -4.36
C LEU A 38 -6.00 4.37 -2.89
N LEU A 39 -6.30 5.59 -2.45
CA LEU A 39 -6.09 6.10 -1.10
C LEU A 39 -7.41 6.62 -0.51
N ILE A 40 -7.68 6.27 0.75
CA ILE A 40 -8.80 6.83 1.54
C ILE A 40 -8.32 8.08 2.29
N GLN A 41 -9.02 9.20 2.09
CA GLN A 41 -8.74 10.46 2.75
C GLN A 41 -9.33 10.54 4.16
N LYS A 42 -8.87 11.53 4.94
CA LYS A 42 -9.38 11.85 6.28
C LYS A 42 -10.84 12.29 6.34
N SER A 43 -11.50 12.47 5.20
CA SER A 43 -12.93 12.71 5.10
C SER A 43 -13.77 11.44 5.27
N CYS A 44 -13.13 10.28 5.39
CA CYS A 44 -13.80 9.02 5.71
C CYS A 44 -14.55 9.13 7.04
N ILE A 45 -15.79 8.62 7.04
CA ILE A 45 -16.70 8.65 8.20
C ILE A 45 -16.91 7.27 8.83
N ASN A 46 -16.12 6.27 8.45
CA ASN A 46 -16.21 4.89 8.96
C ASN A 46 -17.63 4.28 8.83
N CYS A 47 -18.18 4.34 7.61
CA CYS A 47 -19.52 3.83 7.30
C CYS A 47 -19.57 2.36 6.84
N ASP A 48 -18.42 1.67 6.81
CA ASP A 48 -18.26 0.25 6.49
C ASP A 48 -18.71 -0.21 5.09
N MET A 49 -19.06 0.71 4.20
CA MET A 49 -19.59 0.35 2.86
C MET A 49 -18.52 -0.11 1.86
N CYS A 50 -17.28 0.33 2.00
CA CYS A 50 -16.23 0.06 1.00
C CYS A 50 -15.50 -1.28 1.20
N ASP A 51 -15.36 -1.72 2.45
CA ASP A 51 -14.67 -2.96 2.83
C ASP A 51 -15.24 -4.22 2.14
N PRO A 52 -16.54 -4.54 2.27
CA PRO A 52 -17.11 -5.76 1.66
C PRO A 52 -17.11 -5.74 0.12
N GLU A 53 -16.90 -4.58 -0.50
CA GLU A 53 -16.96 -4.39 -1.94
C GLU A 53 -15.60 -4.55 -2.62
N CYS A 54 -14.51 -4.67 -1.85
CA CYS A 54 -13.17 -4.85 -2.39
C CYS A 54 -12.94 -6.31 -2.80
N PRO A 55 -12.75 -6.62 -4.10
CA PRO A 55 -12.61 -8.01 -4.55
C PRO A 55 -11.33 -8.70 -4.07
N ASN A 56 -10.31 -7.91 -3.70
CA ASN A 56 -9.03 -8.41 -3.20
C ASN A 56 -8.91 -8.30 -1.66
N GLY A 57 -9.94 -7.83 -0.96
CA GLY A 57 -9.86 -7.60 0.49
C GLY A 57 -8.78 -6.58 0.87
N ALA A 58 -8.52 -5.58 0.01
CA ALA A 58 -7.47 -4.60 0.22
C ALA A 58 -7.83 -3.52 1.25
N ILE A 59 -9.08 -3.43 1.69
CA ILE A 59 -9.58 -2.35 2.55
C ILE A 59 -9.75 -2.90 3.96
N THR A 60 -9.21 -2.20 4.97
CA THR A 60 -9.35 -2.59 6.38
C THR A 60 -9.52 -1.38 7.29
N MET A 61 -10.07 -1.57 8.48
CA MET A 61 -10.16 -0.52 9.49
C MET A 61 -8.76 -0.25 10.07
N GLY A 62 -8.25 0.96 9.85
CA GLY A 62 -7.00 1.44 10.44
C GLY A 62 -7.21 2.07 11.83
N ASP A 63 -6.26 2.90 12.25
CA ASP A 63 -6.26 3.51 13.59
C ASP A 63 -7.39 4.53 13.80
N SER A 64 -7.85 5.17 12.73
CA SER A 64 -8.85 6.26 12.80
C SER A 64 -9.82 6.27 11.64
N ILE A 65 -9.38 5.80 10.48
CA ILE A 65 -10.19 5.68 9.27
C ILE A 65 -9.90 4.34 8.59
N TYR A 66 -10.74 3.96 7.64
CA TYR A 66 -10.39 2.90 6.70
C TYR A 66 -9.13 3.21 5.91
N GLU A 67 -8.33 2.17 5.68
CA GLU A 67 -7.06 2.21 4.95
C GLU A 67 -7.07 1.18 3.82
N ILE A 68 -6.30 1.45 2.77
CA ILE A 68 -6.16 0.56 1.61
C ILE A 68 -4.74 0.01 1.60
N ASP A 69 -4.61 -1.31 1.56
CA ASP A 69 -3.34 -1.99 1.32
C ASP A 69 -2.95 -1.85 -0.17
N PRO A 70 -1.88 -1.09 -0.48
CA PRO A 70 -1.39 -0.91 -1.84
C PRO A 70 -1.00 -2.22 -2.56
N LEU A 71 -0.59 -3.24 -1.80
CA LEU A 71 -0.14 -4.52 -2.35
C LEU A 71 -1.31 -5.37 -2.85
N LEU A 72 -2.52 -5.12 -2.35
CA LEU A 72 -3.73 -5.87 -2.70
C LEU A 72 -4.65 -5.07 -3.63
N CYS A 73 -4.51 -3.75 -3.67
CA CYS A 73 -5.39 -2.92 -4.48
C CYS A 73 -4.92 -2.87 -5.94
N THR A 74 -5.81 -3.25 -6.86
CA THR A 74 -5.58 -3.26 -8.32
C THR A 74 -6.41 -2.19 -9.04
N GLU A 75 -6.94 -1.20 -8.31
CA GLU A 75 -7.97 -0.28 -8.82
C GLU A 75 -9.19 -1.01 -9.42
N CYS A 76 -9.46 -2.23 -8.92
CA CYS A 76 -10.43 -3.18 -9.46
C CYS A 76 -10.14 -3.70 -10.88
N LYS A 77 -9.00 -3.36 -11.48
CA LYS A 77 -8.57 -3.94 -12.76
C LYS A 77 -8.47 -5.47 -12.63
N GLY A 78 -8.92 -6.15 -13.68
CA GLY A 78 -9.12 -7.60 -13.70
C GLY A 78 -10.48 -8.07 -13.20
N HIS A 79 -11.20 -7.25 -12.41
CA HIS A 79 -12.54 -7.57 -11.90
C HIS A 79 -13.65 -6.68 -12.50
N TYR A 80 -13.42 -5.37 -12.53
CA TYR A 80 -14.39 -4.36 -12.92
C TYR A 80 -13.73 -3.20 -13.68
N ASP A 81 -14.51 -2.46 -14.47
CA ASP A 81 -14.01 -1.30 -15.23
C ASP A 81 -13.71 -0.08 -14.34
N LYS A 82 -14.35 -0.02 -13.17
CA LYS A 82 -14.26 1.11 -12.22
C LYS A 82 -14.12 0.60 -10.80
N PRO A 83 -13.47 1.35 -9.91
CA PRO A 83 -13.39 1.00 -8.50
C PRO A 83 -14.77 0.95 -7.83
N THR A 84 -15.13 -0.22 -7.31
CA THR A 84 -16.38 -0.44 -6.57
C THR A 84 -16.41 0.40 -5.30
N CYS A 85 -15.29 0.45 -4.55
CA CYS A 85 -15.15 1.24 -3.34
C CYS A 85 -15.44 2.74 -3.55
N GLN A 86 -15.06 3.32 -4.70
CA GLN A 86 -15.40 4.71 -5.05
C GLN A 86 -16.90 4.89 -5.35
N SER A 87 -17.54 3.85 -5.88
CA SER A 87 -18.95 3.88 -6.28
C SER A 87 -19.90 3.79 -5.08
N VAL A 88 -19.49 3.11 -4.01
CA VAL A 88 -20.28 2.92 -2.79
C VAL A 88 -19.98 3.94 -1.68
N CYS A 89 -18.86 4.67 -1.78
CA CYS A 89 -18.50 5.65 -0.76
C CYS A 89 -19.49 6.84 -0.76
N PRO A 90 -20.19 7.13 0.34
CA PRO A 90 -21.17 8.23 0.40
C PRO A 90 -20.52 9.61 0.41
N ILE A 91 -19.21 9.68 0.67
CA ILE A 91 -18.44 10.93 0.71
C ILE A 91 -17.75 11.15 -0.62
N THR A 92 -18.13 12.23 -1.30
CA THR A 92 -17.57 12.60 -2.61
C THR A 92 -16.06 12.81 -2.53
N LYS A 93 -15.31 12.17 -3.43
CA LYS A 93 -13.83 12.25 -3.50
C LYS A 93 -13.11 11.85 -2.20
N CYS A 94 -13.74 11.01 -1.36
CA CYS A 94 -13.04 10.42 -0.21
C CYS A 94 -11.98 9.41 -0.62
N ILE A 95 -12.24 8.61 -1.67
CA ILE A 95 -11.31 7.63 -2.21
C ILE A 95 -10.74 8.15 -3.52
N ILE A 96 -9.45 8.44 -3.56
CA ILE A 96 -8.76 9.05 -4.71
C ILE A 96 -7.64 8.15 -5.21
N THR A 97 -7.18 8.36 -6.44
CA THR A 97 -5.88 7.84 -6.87
C THR A 97 -4.78 8.59 -6.13
N ASP A 98 -3.77 7.87 -5.65
CA ASP A 98 -2.62 8.55 -5.04
C ASP A 98 -1.74 9.20 -6.12
N PRO A 99 -1.54 10.53 -6.09
CA PRO A 99 -0.77 11.22 -7.11
C PRO A 99 0.73 10.96 -7.03
N LYS A 100 1.25 10.36 -5.93
CA LYS A 100 2.69 10.16 -5.75
C LYS A 100 3.18 8.84 -6.32
N HIS A 101 2.31 7.85 -6.51
CA HIS A 101 2.70 6.56 -7.08
C HIS A 101 1.59 6.03 -8.00
N VAL A 102 1.60 6.52 -9.25
CA VAL A 102 0.65 6.09 -10.28
C VAL A 102 1.16 4.79 -10.93
N GLU A 103 0.34 3.76 -10.93
CA GLU A 103 0.60 2.50 -11.64
C GLU A 103 -0.02 2.52 -13.04
N THR A 104 0.63 1.86 -14.01
CA THR A 104 0.01 1.64 -15.32
C THR A 104 -1.05 0.53 -15.25
N GLU A 105 -1.94 0.48 -16.23
CA GLU A 105 -2.93 -0.60 -16.32
C GLU A 105 -2.29 -1.98 -16.42
N GLU A 106 -1.15 -2.09 -17.11
CA GLU A 106 -0.37 -3.32 -17.22
C GLU A 106 0.14 -3.78 -15.84
N GLU A 107 0.69 -2.86 -15.04
CA GLU A 107 1.16 -3.16 -13.68
C GLU A 107 0.02 -3.61 -12.76
N LEU A 108 -1.15 -2.96 -12.86
CA LEU A 108 -2.33 -3.34 -12.09
C LEU A 108 -2.85 -4.74 -12.48
N LEU A 109 -2.78 -5.10 -13.76
CA LEU A 109 -3.17 -6.41 -14.26
C LEU A 109 -2.17 -7.50 -13.88
N GLU A 110 -0.86 -7.22 -13.93
CA GLU A 110 0.18 -8.13 -13.41
C GLU A 110 -0.06 -8.41 -11.92
N LYS A 111 -0.34 -7.37 -11.13
CA LYS A 111 -0.69 -7.50 -9.71
C LYS A 111 -1.94 -8.39 -9.51
N PHE A 112 -2.99 -8.19 -10.30
CA PHE A 112 -4.18 -9.04 -10.28
C PHE A 112 -3.85 -10.51 -10.52
N VAL A 113 -3.04 -10.82 -11.55
CA VAL A 113 -2.63 -12.20 -11.89
C VAL A 113 -1.90 -12.85 -10.70
N ILE A 114 -1.02 -12.11 -10.02
CA ILE A 114 -0.30 -12.57 -8.84
C ILE A 114 -1.26 -12.85 -7.67
N ILE A 115 -2.15 -11.90 -7.35
CA ILE A 115 -3.10 -12.03 -6.22
C ILE A 115 -4.04 -13.23 -6.41
N GLN A 116 -4.52 -13.45 -7.63
CA GLN A 116 -5.44 -14.54 -7.95
C GLN A 116 -4.75 -15.90 -8.13
N GLY A 117 -3.41 -15.97 -7.98
CA GLY A 117 -2.65 -17.20 -8.13
C GLY A 117 -2.64 -17.75 -9.57
N LEU A 118 -2.71 -16.86 -10.55
CA LEU A 118 -2.68 -17.18 -11.98
C LEU A 118 -1.26 -17.09 -12.59
N ALA A 119 -0.27 -16.68 -11.79
CA ALA A 119 1.15 -16.57 -12.14
C ALA A 119 1.94 -17.87 -11.91
#